data_AF-A0A0U1DIH3-F1
#
_entry.id   AF-A0A0U1DIH3-F1
#
_cell.length_a   1.000
_cell.length_b   1.000
_cell.length_c   1.000
_cell.angle_alpha   90.00
_cell.angle_beta   90.00
_cell.angle_gamma   90.00
#
_symmetry.space_group_name_H-M   'P 1'
#
loop_
_entity.id
_entity.type
_entity.pdbx_description
1 polymer ?
#
loop_
_entity_poly.entity_id
_entity_poly.type
_entity_poly.pdbx_seq_one_letter_code
_entity_poly.pdbx_strand_id
1 'polypeptide(L)'
;MALDDLLRRLGASATTVLIDGRSGSGKSTLAAELHDVWTESVVVRLDDIYPGWDGLLWAAGHVQRSLLEPRAAGHPGRWRRWDWAAAAPSGWHSVEPGQRLIVEGIGALTPAARADADLGIWVDADDAERKRRALERDGDTYRPHWDRWAAQEEEFIARFRPRMCADLIAVPTAHGFEFRAPA
;
A
#
# COMPACT_ATOMS: atom_id res chain seq x y z
N MET A 1 15.04 13.35 -4.81
CA MET A 1 13.74 13.86 -5.28
C MET A 1 12.88 14.09 -4.05
N ALA A 2 12.28 15.26 -3.90
CA ALA A 2 11.39 15.59 -2.77
C ALA A 2 9.93 15.20 -3.10
N LEU A 3 9.04 15.18 -2.11
CA LEU A 3 7.62 14.84 -2.30
C LEU A 3 6.91 15.79 -3.29
N ASP A 4 7.29 17.07 -3.31
CA ASP A 4 6.78 18.06 -4.27
C ASP A 4 7.13 17.71 -5.73
N ASP A 5 8.29 17.08 -5.96
CA ASP A 5 8.66 16.61 -7.30
C ASP A 5 7.77 15.46 -7.75
N LEU A 6 7.34 14.61 -6.81
CA LEU A 6 6.44 13.49 -7.08
C LEU A 6 5.06 14.01 -7.50
N LEU A 7 4.53 15.02 -6.82
CA LEU A 7 3.29 15.69 -7.22
C LEU A 7 3.36 16.33 -8.60
N ARG A 8 4.50 16.93 -8.97
CA ARG A 8 4.67 17.50 -10.33
C ARG A 8 4.68 16.44 -11.42
N ARG A 9 5.10 15.20 -11.09
CA ARG A 9 5.08 14.07 -12.02
C ARG A 9 3.69 13.43 -12.11
N LEU A 10 2.93 13.47 -11.02
CA LEU A 10 1.51 13.15 -11.04
C LEU A 10 0.79 14.22 -11.87
N GLY A 11 0.37 13.86 -13.09
CA GLY A 11 -0.40 14.77 -13.93
C GLY A 11 -1.68 15.25 -13.23
N ALA A 12 -2.26 16.36 -13.68
CA ALA A 12 -3.48 16.92 -13.07
C ALA A 12 -4.68 15.95 -13.10
N SER A 13 -4.66 14.97 -14.00
CA SER A 13 -5.68 13.92 -14.14
C SER A 13 -5.41 12.67 -13.28
N ALA A 14 -4.28 12.61 -12.55
CA ALA A 14 -3.97 11.45 -11.73
C ALA A 14 -4.97 11.33 -10.57
N THR A 15 -5.44 10.11 -10.32
CA THR A 15 -6.39 9.80 -9.25
C THR A 15 -5.98 8.59 -8.43
N THR A 16 -4.90 7.88 -8.75
CA THR A 16 -4.55 6.62 -8.08
C THR A 16 -3.04 6.47 -7.86
N VAL A 17 -2.63 6.39 -6.60
CA VAL A 17 -1.25 6.08 -6.19
C VAL A 17 -1.24 4.82 -5.33
N LEU A 18 -0.32 3.91 -5.62
CA LEU A 18 -0.09 2.68 -4.86
C LEU A 18 1.22 2.80 -4.08
N ILE A 19 1.20 2.49 -2.80
CA ILE A 19 2.38 2.49 -1.92
C ILE A 19 2.49 1.10 -1.27
N ASP A 20 3.43 0.30 -1.76
CA ASP A 20 3.69 -1.04 -1.25
C ASP A 20 5.04 -1.08 -0.52
N GLY A 21 5.20 -2.01 0.40
CA GLY A 21 6.41 -2.22 1.18
C GLY A 21 6.14 -3.22 2.30
N ARG A 22 7.20 -3.85 2.81
CA ARG A 22 7.09 -4.79 3.94
C ARG A 22 6.64 -4.08 5.22
N SER A 23 6.12 -4.85 6.18
CA SER A 23 5.85 -4.34 7.52
C SER A 23 7.06 -3.64 8.13
N GLY A 24 6.82 -2.48 8.73
CA GLY A 24 7.84 -1.62 9.31
C GLY A 24 8.63 -0.75 8.33
N SER A 25 8.35 -0.79 7.02
CA SER A 25 9.14 -0.03 6.03
C SER A 25 8.89 1.50 6.02
N GLY A 26 7.79 1.96 6.60
CA GLY A 26 7.41 3.39 6.61
C GLY A 26 6.32 3.78 5.60
N LYS A 27 5.70 2.82 4.89
CA LYS A 27 4.58 3.05 3.95
C LYS A 27 3.49 3.97 4.50
N SER A 28 3.01 3.72 5.71
CA SER A 28 1.92 4.51 6.29
C SER A 28 2.34 5.95 6.57
N THR A 29 3.61 6.20 6.91
CA THR A 29 4.17 7.57 7.03
C THR A 29 4.19 8.25 5.67
N LEU A 30 4.72 7.59 4.64
CA LEU A 30 4.72 8.14 3.28
C LEU A 30 3.31 8.41 2.76
N ALA A 31 2.34 7.53 3.02
CA ALA A 31 0.95 7.72 2.63
C ALA A 31 0.32 8.93 3.32
N ALA A 32 0.63 9.18 4.60
CA ALA A 32 0.18 10.35 5.33
C ALA A 32 0.80 11.63 4.78
N GLU A 33 2.12 11.66 4.59
CA GLU A 33 2.82 12.82 4.00
C GLU A 33 2.28 13.13 2.60
N LEU A 34 2.06 12.12 1.76
CA LEU A 34 1.47 12.30 0.43
C LEU A 34 0.02 12.79 0.51
N HIS A 35 -0.78 12.29 1.45
CA HIS A 35 -2.16 12.74 1.64
C HIS A 35 -2.25 14.22 1.99
N ASP A 36 -1.34 14.71 2.84
CA ASP A 36 -1.29 16.11 3.27
C ASP A 36 -1.04 17.07 2.10
N VAL A 37 -0.21 16.67 1.14
CA VAL A 37 0.14 17.51 -0.02
C VAL A 37 -0.73 17.21 -1.26
N TRP A 38 -1.25 15.99 -1.41
CA TRP A 38 -2.17 15.60 -2.47
C TRP A 38 -3.60 15.74 -1.99
N THR A 39 -4.02 17.00 -1.88
CA THR A 39 -5.30 17.40 -1.28
C THR A 39 -6.50 16.60 -1.81
N GLU A 40 -7.50 16.38 -0.95
CA GLU A 40 -8.74 15.63 -1.25
C GLU A 40 -8.53 14.14 -1.58
N SER A 41 -7.31 13.63 -1.44
CA SER A 41 -7.07 12.19 -1.53
C SER A 41 -7.71 11.45 -0.37
N VAL A 42 -8.07 10.18 -0.58
CA VAL A 42 -8.42 9.24 0.49
C VAL A 42 -7.36 8.17 0.58
N VAL A 43 -7.08 7.70 1.80
CA VAL A 43 -6.13 6.63 2.05
C VAL A 43 -6.90 5.34 2.36
N VAL A 44 -6.66 4.31 1.56
CA VAL A 44 -7.14 2.94 1.80
C VAL A 44 -5.96 2.08 2.24
N ARG A 45 -6.02 1.57 3.47
CA ARG A 45 -4.97 0.76 4.07
C ARG A 45 -5.32 -0.71 3.94
N LEU A 46 -4.43 -1.55 3.41
CA LEU A 46 -4.71 -2.99 3.33
C LEU A 46 -4.81 -3.63 4.73
N ASP A 47 -4.22 -3.00 5.77
CA ASP A 47 -4.44 -3.37 7.17
C ASP A 47 -5.93 -3.41 7.54
N ASP A 48 -6.77 -2.56 6.92
CA ASP A 48 -8.23 -2.55 7.11
C ASP A 48 -8.95 -3.57 6.22
N ILE A 49 -8.26 -4.34 5.38
CA ILE A 49 -8.85 -5.25 4.37
C ILE A 49 -8.48 -6.71 4.62
N TYR A 50 -7.29 -7.00 5.16
CA TYR A 50 -6.82 -8.38 5.32
C TYR A 50 -7.81 -9.21 6.14
N PRO A 51 -8.33 -10.34 5.61
CA PRO A 51 -9.14 -11.27 6.38
C PRO A 51 -8.27 -12.05 7.36
N GLY A 52 -7.91 -11.40 8.46
CA GLY A 52 -7.00 -11.94 9.47
C GLY A 52 -5.56 -12.05 8.97
N TRP A 53 -4.78 -12.84 9.71
CA TRP A 53 -3.34 -12.98 9.51
C TRP A 53 -2.94 -13.75 8.25
N ASP A 54 -3.89 -14.36 7.51
CA ASP A 54 -3.64 -15.07 6.23
C ASP A 54 -4.17 -14.31 5.02
N GLY A 55 -4.52 -13.05 5.24
CA GLY A 55 -5.34 -12.30 4.30
C GLY A 55 -4.60 -11.67 3.14
N LEU A 56 -3.27 -11.76 3.07
CA LEU A 56 -2.46 -10.93 2.17
C LEU A 56 -2.84 -11.14 0.70
N LEU A 57 -2.76 -12.38 0.21
CA LEU A 57 -3.05 -12.67 -1.20
C LEU A 57 -4.52 -12.40 -1.55
N TRP A 58 -5.43 -12.65 -0.60
CA TRP A 58 -6.85 -12.33 -0.78
C TRP A 58 -7.06 -10.82 -0.93
N ALA A 59 -6.45 -10.02 -0.05
CA ALA A 59 -6.58 -8.57 -0.05
C ALA A 59 -6.01 -7.94 -1.33
N ALA A 60 -4.85 -8.41 -1.80
CA ALA A 60 -4.28 -7.98 -3.08
C ALA A 60 -5.26 -8.22 -4.25
N GLY A 61 -5.86 -9.42 -4.31
CA GLY A 61 -6.86 -9.74 -5.33
C GLY A 61 -8.16 -8.95 -5.19
N HIS A 62 -8.58 -8.67 -3.95
CA HIS A 62 -9.77 -7.88 -3.64
C HIS A 62 -9.61 -6.42 -4.06
N VAL A 63 -8.50 -5.79 -3.68
CA VAL A 63 -8.14 -4.42 -4.08
C VAL A 63 -8.10 -4.32 -5.61
N GLN A 64 -7.46 -5.27 -6.29
CA GLN A 64 -7.42 -5.25 -7.75
C GLN A 64 -8.81 -5.28 -8.37
N ARG A 65 -9.59 -6.33 -8.10
CA ARG A 65 -10.85 -6.60 -8.82
C ARG A 65 -12.00 -5.70 -8.39
N SER A 66 -12.03 -5.29 -7.13
CA SER A 66 -13.17 -4.55 -6.57
C SER A 66 -12.91 -3.06 -6.47
N LEU A 67 -11.66 -2.61 -6.32
CA LEU A 67 -11.33 -1.20 -6.13
C LEU A 67 -10.65 -0.58 -7.36
N LEU A 68 -9.57 -1.18 -7.86
CA LEU A 68 -8.74 -0.56 -8.91
C LEU A 68 -9.33 -0.72 -10.32
N GLU A 69 -9.63 -1.96 -10.72
CA GLU A 69 -10.17 -2.26 -12.06
C GLU A 69 -11.45 -1.48 -12.38
N PRO A 70 -12.46 -1.37 -11.49
CA PRO A 70 -13.63 -0.53 -11.74
C PRO A 70 -13.28 0.96 -11.88
N ARG A 71 -12.35 1.48 -11.07
CA ARG A 71 -11.95 2.89 -11.13
C ARG A 71 -11.21 3.24 -12.42
N ALA A 72 -10.33 2.36 -12.88
CA ALA A 72 -9.68 2.48 -14.18
C ALA A 72 -10.69 2.47 -15.33
N ALA A 73 -11.80 1.73 -15.19
CA ALA A 73 -12.91 1.73 -16.14
C ALA A 73 -13.89 2.92 -15.99
N GLY A 74 -13.64 3.88 -15.09
CA GLY A 74 -14.52 5.04 -14.88
C GLY A 74 -15.76 4.75 -14.01
N HIS A 75 -15.73 3.67 -13.22
CA HIS A 75 -16.79 3.30 -12.28
C HIS A 75 -16.33 3.40 -10.82
N PRO A 76 -17.26 3.54 -9.85
CA PRO A 76 -16.89 3.53 -8.44
C PRO A 76 -16.26 2.19 -8.04
N GLY A 77 -15.08 2.25 -7.45
CA GLY A 77 -14.44 1.09 -6.83
C GLY A 77 -14.97 0.90 -5.41
N ARG A 78 -14.89 -0.33 -4.90
CA ARG A 78 -15.32 -0.67 -3.55
C ARG A 78 -14.34 -1.58 -2.85
N TRP A 79 -14.24 -1.44 -1.54
CA TRP A 79 -13.49 -2.34 -0.69
C TRP A 79 -14.29 -2.72 0.54
N ARG A 80 -13.95 -3.87 1.13
CA ARG A 80 -14.65 -4.40 2.29
C ARG A 80 -13.70 -4.35 3.46
N ARG A 81 -14.14 -3.72 4.54
CA ARG A 81 -13.35 -3.64 5.76
C ARG A 81 -13.28 -5.02 6.43
N TRP A 82 -12.20 -5.31 7.13
CA TRP A 82 -12.08 -6.40 8.08
C TRP A 82 -12.13 -5.85 9.50
N ASP A 83 -13.00 -6.43 10.34
CA ASP A 83 -13.01 -6.17 11.77
C ASP A 83 -12.08 -7.19 12.45
N TRP A 84 -10.91 -6.72 12.89
CA TRP A 84 -9.92 -7.54 13.58
C TRP A 84 -10.39 -8.02 14.96
N ALA A 85 -11.25 -7.27 15.64
CA ALA A 85 -11.76 -7.66 16.95
C ALA A 85 -12.82 -8.75 16.84
N ALA A 86 -13.69 -8.67 15.81
CA ALA A 86 -14.70 -9.68 15.54
C ALA A 86 -14.19 -10.85 14.67
N ALA A 87 -12.98 -10.74 14.12
CA ALA A 87 -12.42 -11.65 13.12
C ALA A 87 -13.41 -11.93 11.97
N ALA A 88 -14.04 -10.87 11.46
CA ALA A 88 -15.10 -10.98 10.46
C ALA A 88 -15.08 -9.83 9.45
N PRO A 89 -15.60 -10.05 8.23
CA PRO A 89 -15.79 -8.95 7.29
C PRO A 89 -16.79 -7.92 7.81
N SER A 90 -16.41 -6.65 7.73
CA SER A 90 -17.20 -5.48 8.09
C SER A 90 -17.73 -4.76 6.83
N GLY A 91 -18.29 -3.57 7.01
CA GLY A 91 -19.01 -2.78 5.99
C GLY A 91 -18.23 -2.54 4.70
N TRP A 92 -18.99 -2.23 3.65
CA TRP A 92 -18.45 -1.84 2.35
C TRP A 92 -18.21 -0.34 2.28
N HIS A 93 -17.11 0.04 1.64
CA HIS A 93 -16.73 1.41 1.38
C HIS A 93 -16.55 1.60 -0.14
N SER A 94 -16.91 2.78 -0.64
CA SER A 94 -16.79 3.13 -2.06
C SER A 94 -15.81 4.27 -2.24
N VAL A 95 -15.12 4.28 -3.39
CA VAL A 95 -14.25 5.37 -3.83
C VAL A 95 -14.61 5.69 -5.28
N GLU A 96 -14.99 6.94 -5.53
CA GLU A 96 -15.39 7.40 -6.86
C GLU A 96 -14.19 7.37 -7.84
N PRO A 97 -14.41 7.18 -9.16
CA PRO A 97 -13.31 7.07 -10.13
C PRO A 97 -12.48 8.37 -10.23
N GLY A 98 -13.12 9.53 -10.08
CA GLY A 98 -12.44 10.83 -10.09
C GLY A 98 -11.84 11.26 -8.74
N GLN A 99 -12.12 10.52 -7.66
CA GLN A 99 -11.59 10.83 -6.34
C GLN A 99 -10.14 10.37 -6.24
N ARG A 100 -9.24 11.23 -5.77
CA ARG A 100 -7.83 10.89 -5.53
C ARG A 100 -7.74 9.79 -4.48
N LEU A 101 -6.99 8.74 -4.75
CA LEU A 101 -6.88 7.55 -3.94
C LEU A 101 -5.42 7.19 -3.74
N ILE A 102 -5.03 7.00 -2.49
CA ILE A 102 -3.77 6.38 -2.08
C ILE A 102 -4.11 5.01 -1.50
N VAL A 103 -3.56 3.93 -2.07
CA VAL A 103 -3.66 2.59 -1.49
C VAL A 103 -2.31 2.23 -0.88
N GLU A 104 -2.29 1.87 0.41
CA GLU A 104 -1.06 1.52 1.11
C GLU A 104 -1.13 0.14 1.78
N GLY A 105 -0.06 -0.65 1.65
CA GLY A 105 0.04 -1.97 2.27
C GLY A 105 0.79 -2.99 1.42
N ILE A 106 1.37 -4.02 2.08
CA ILE A 106 1.96 -5.16 1.38
C ILE A 106 0.88 -5.92 0.62
N GLY A 107 0.95 -5.95 -0.71
CA GLY A 107 -0.16 -6.45 -1.52
C GLY A 107 -0.79 -5.41 -2.43
N ALA A 108 -0.50 -4.12 -2.21
CA ALA A 108 -1.04 -3.03 -3.02
C ALA A 108 -0.47 -3.03 -4.45
N LEU A 109 0.76 -3.48 -4.64
CA LEU A 109 1.48 -3.38 -5.91
C LEU A 109 1.72 -4.75 -6.53
N THR A 110 0.90 -5.06 -7.53
CA THR A 110 1.07 -6.20 -8.44
C THR A 110 1.17 -5.69 -9.89
N PRO A 111 1.60 -6.49 -10.87
CA PRO A 111 1.59 -6.07 -12.27
C PRO A 111 0.21 -5.58 -12.74
N ALA A 112 -0.87 -6.25 -12.32
CA ALA A 112 -2.24 -5.87 -12.64
C ALA A 112 -2.63 -4.55 -11.95
N ALA A 113 -2.38 -4.43 -10.64
CA ALA A 113 -2.68 -3.20 -9.90
C ALA A 113 -1.91 -1.99 -10.43
N ARG A 114 -0.64 -2.19 -10.82
CA ARG A 114 0.14 -1.13 -11.44
C ARG A 114 -0.50 -0.68 -12.75
N ALA A 115 -1.02 -1.58 -13.59
CA ALA A 115 -1.63 -1.20 -14.86
C ALA A 115 -2.86 -0.29 -14.70
N ASP A 116 -3.54 -0.36 -13.55
CA ASP A 116 -4.73 0.42 -13.20
C ASP A 116 -4.45 1.65 -12.32
N ALA A 117 -3.17 2.02 -12.15
CA ALA A 117 -2.76 3.14 -11.31
C ALA A 117 -1.89 4.15 -12.06
N ASP A 118 -1.85 5.39 -11.58
CA ASP A 118 -1.02 6.46 -12.17
C ASP A 118 0.44 6.35 -11.71
N LEU A 119 0.65 5.88 -10.47
CA LEU A 119 1.97 5.73 -9.86
C LEU A 119 2.01 4.56 -8.87
N GLY A 120 3.04 3.73 -8.99
CA GLY A 120 3.38 2.70 -8.02
C GLY A 120 4.71 3.02 -7.31
N ILE A 121 4.71 2.95 -5.99
CA ILE A 121 5.88 3.20 -5.15
C ILE A 121 6.16 1.95 -4.31
N TRP A 122 7.41 1.50 -4.33
CA TRP A 122 7.90 0.50 -3.38
C TRP A 122 8.74 1.17 -2.29
N VAL A 123 8.37 1.00 -1.03
CA VAL A 123 9.10 1.50 0.13
C VAL A 123 10.13 0.48 0.58
N ASP A 124 11.39 0.83 0.36
CA ASP A 124 12.57 0.00 0.57
C ASP A 124 13.26 0.42 1.86
N ALA A 125 13.26 -0.47 2.86
CA ALA A 125 13.86 -0.25 4.16
C ALA A 125 14.76 -1.42 4.53
N ASP A 126 15.82 -1.13 5.29
CA ASP A 126 16.71 -2.16 5.83
C ASP A 126 15.93 -3.19 6.66
N ASP A 127 16.31 -4.46 6.50
CA ASP A 127 15.58 -5.59 7.08
C ASP A 127 15.66 -5.63 8.61
N ALA A 128 16.79 -5.23 9.20
CA ALA A 128 16.93 -5.15 10.64
C ALA A 128 16.14 -3.97 11.20
N GLU A 129 16.20 -2.82 10.52
CA GLU A 129 15.50 -1.60 10.94
C GLU A 129 13.98 -1.74 10.85
N ARG A 130 13.44 -2.29 9.75
CA ARG A 130 11.99 -2.50 9.62
C ARG A 130 11.47 -3.48 10.67
N LYS A 131 12.24 -4.52 10.99
CA LYS A 131 11.88 -5.51 12.01
C LYS A 131 11.84 -4.87 13.39
N ARG A 132 12.85 -4.06 13.72
CA ARG A 132 12.90 -3.28 14.96
C ARG A 132 11.66 -2.39 15.09
N ARG A 133 11.36 -1.57 14.08
CA ARG A 133 10.19 -0.68 14.08
C ARG A 133 8.86 -1.41 14.19
N ALA A 134 8.69 -2.52 13.47
CA ALA A 134 7.45 -3.30 13.51
C ALA A 134 7.22 -3.90 14.91
N LEU A 135 8.28 -4.40 15.56
CA LEU A 135 8.19 -4.94 16.92
C LEU A 135 8.02 -3.86 17.99
N GLU A 136 8.61 -2.68 17.82
CA GLU A 136 8.42 -1.53 18.73
C GLU A 136 6.97 -1.01 18.65
N ARG A 137 6.36 -1.01 17.46
CA ARG A 137 5.01 -0.47 17.24
C ARG A 137 3.89 -1.43 17.66
N ASP A 138 3.95 -2.68 17.22
CA ASP A 138 2.82 -3.62 17.29
C ASP A 138 3.11 -4.85 18.16
N GLY A 139 4.20 -4.79 18.94
CA GLY A 139 4.88 -5.92 19.58
C GLY A 139 3.99 -7.02 20.15
N ASP A 140 3.00 -6.73 20.99
CA ASP A 140 2.24 -7.78 21.66
C ASP A 140 1.19 -8.46 20.76
N THR A 141 0.58 -7.70 19.84
CA THR A 141 -0.42 -8.23 18.89
C THR A 141 0.25 -8.91 17.70
N TYR A 142 1.44 -8.46 17.33
CA TYR A 142 2.12 -8.86 16.09
C TYR A 142 3.13 -10.00 16.30
N ARG A 143 3.77 -10.07 17.47
CA ARG A 143 4.82 -11.07 17.77
C ARG A 143 4.39 -12.52 17.61
N PRO A 144 3.17 -12.95 18.03
CA PRO A 144 2.72 -14.34 17.81
C PRO A 144 2.53 -14.71 16.34
N HIS A 145 2.36 -13.71 15.47
CA HIS A 145 2.03 -13.89 14.06
C HIS A 145 3.18 -13.49 13.13
N TRP A 146 4.31 -13.03 13.67
CA TRP A 146 5.43 -12.49 12.90
C TRP A 146 5.90 -13.45 11.81
N ASP A 147 6.26 -14.69 12.15
CA ASP A 147 6.82 -15.64 11.20
C ASP A 147 5.81 -16.00 10.11
N ARG A 148 4.54 -16.15 10.49
CA ARG A 148 3.43 -16.43 9.57
C ARG A 148 3.18 -15.28 8.60
N TRP A 149 3.22 -14.04 9.08
CA TRP A 149 3.04 -12.88 8.23
C TRP A 149 4.24 -12.68 7.31
N ALA A 150 5.46 -12.76 7.86
CA ALA A 150 6.69 -12.65 7.09
C ALA A 150 6.76 -13.66 5.95
N ALA A 151 6.33 -14.91 6.18
CA ALA A 151 6.26 -15.93 5.13
C ALA A 151 5.31 -15.53 3.97
N GLN A 152 4.17 -14.91 4.28
CA GLN A 152 3.27 -14.41 3.23
C GLN A 152 3.84 -13.21 2.48
N GLU A 153 4.53 -12.30 3.17
CA GLU A 153 5.23 -11.20 2.49
C GLU A 153 6.24 -11.76 1.48
N GLU A 154 7.02 -12.77 1.90
CA GLU A 154 8.03 -13.42 1.05
C GLU A 154 7.40 -14.13 -0.15
N GLU A 155 6.33 -14.90 0.07
CA GLU A 155 5.58 -15.54 -1.02
C GLU A 155 5.03 -14.50 -2.01
N PHE A 156 4.40 -13.44 -1.50
CA PHE A 156 3.85 -12.37 -2.31
C PHE A 156 4.93 -11.66 -3.14
N ILE A 157 6.05 -11.31 -2.51
CA ILE A 157 7.18 -10.64 -3.16
C ILE A 157 7.79 -11.55 -4.24
N ALA A 158 7.99 -12.83 -3.95
CA ALA A 158 8.52 -13.79 -4.91
C ALA A 158 7.60 -13.93 -6.13
N ARG A 159 6.28 -13.94 -5.90
CA ARG A 159 5.26 -14.11 -6.93
C ARG A 159 5.06 -12.88 -7.81
N PHE A 160 4.89 -11.71 -7.21
CA PHE A 160 4.47 -10.50 -7.93
C PHE A 160 5.59 -9.51 -8.20
N ARG A 161 6.74 -9.67 -7.54
CA ARG A 161 7.91 -8.78 -7.67
C ARG A 161 7.51 -7.29 -7.60
N PRO A 162 6.84 -6.85 -6.51
CA PRO A 162 6.29 -5.49 -6.39
C PRO A 162 7.34 -4.41 -6.65
N ARG A 163 8.58 -4.61 -6.19
CA ARG A 163 9.71 -3.71 -6.47
C ARG A 163 9.93 -3.47 -7.97
N MET A 164 9.82 -4.51 -8.80
CA MET A 164 9.98 -4.40 -10.26
C MET A 164 8.77 -3.76 -10.94
N CYS A 165 7.62 -3.74 -10.28
CA CYS A 165 6.40 -3.09 -10.78
C CYS A 165 6.34 -1.60 -10.43
N ALA A 166 7.18 -1.15 -9.49
CA ALA A 166 7.18 0.24 -9.04
C ALA A 166 7.77 1.18 -10.08
N ASP A 167 7.27 2.40 -10.15
CA ASP A 167 7.92 3.49 -10.91
C ASP A 167 8.98 4.20 -10.08
N LEU A 168 8.85 4.11 -8.74
CA LEU A 168 9.75 4.73 -7.78
C LEU A 168 10.02 3.81 -6.60
N ILE A 169 11.26 3.87 -6.14
CA ILE A 169 11.68 3.29 -4.87
C ILE A 169 11.81 4.43 -3.87
N ALA A 170 11.04 4.38 -2.79
CA ALA A 170 11.15 5.30 -1.67
C ALA A 170 12.02 4.68 -0.57
N VAL A 171 13.04 5.41 -0.11
CA VAL A 171 13.93 4.98 0.97
C VAL A 171 13.74 5.92 2.16
N PRO A 172 13.34 5.42 3.36
CA PRO A 172 13.24 6.26 4.54
C PRO A 172 14.59 6.88 4.93
N THR A 173 14.55 8.13 5.36
CA THR A 173 15.70 8.90 5.86
C THR A 173 15.36 9.54 7.21
N ALA A 174 16.30 10.26 7.81
CA ALA A 174 16.06 11.01 9.04
C ALA A 174 15.04 12.17 8.88
N HIS A 175 14.78 12.61 7.65
CA HIS A 175 13.97 13.80 7.36
C HIS A 175 12.79 13.53 6.40
N GLY A 176 12.38 12.27 6.24
CA GLY A 176 11.31 11.87 5.31
C GLY A 176 11.77 10.76 4.38
N PHE A 177 11.57 10.90 3.07
CA PHE A 177 11.89 9.88 2.06
C PHE A 177 12.75 10.43 0.92
N GLU A 178 13.71 9.62 0.48
CA GLU A 178 14.39 9.80 -0.81
C GLU A 178 13.76 8.91 -1.86
N PHE A 179 13.43 9.46 -3.03
CA PHE A 179 12.92 8.70 -4.17
C PHE A 179 13.97 8.51 -5.26
N ARG A 180 14.06 7.28 -5.78
CA ARG A 180 14.94 6.88 -6.89
C ARG A 180 14.18 6.01 -7.90
N ALA A 181 14.71 5.93 -9.11
CA ALA A 181 14.18 5.00 -10.12
C ALA A 181 14.43 3.53 -9.70
N PRO A 182 13.59 2.58 -10.16
CA PRO A 182 13.87 1.15 -10.03
C PRO A 182 15.15 0.82 -10.79
N ALA A 183 16.00 -0.03 -10.21
CA ALA A 183 17.22 -0.53 -10.84
C ALA A 183 16.91 -1.70 -11.79
#